data_AF-A0A496VH39-F1
#
_entry.id   AF-A0A496VH39-F1
#
_cell.length_a   1.000
_cell.length_b   1.000
_cell.length_c   1.000
_cell.angle_alpha   90.00
_cell.angle_beta   90.00
_cell.angle_gamma   90.00
#
_symmetry.space_group_name_H-M   'P 1'
#
loop_
_entity.id
_entity.type
_entity.pdbx_description
1 polymer ?
#
loop_
_entity_poly.entity_id
_entity_poly.type
_entity_poly.pdbx_seq_one_letter_code
_entity_poly.pdbx_strand_id
1 'polypeptide(L)'
;MTLLSIVIGWIFFVSNNFSDAFYVTRTLFDINALVFAELPHANFYYQTPFLVVGLFITLFLKNSHEMAQNFKPNLKYAAYTSILFIVSMITLSENVEFLYFQF
;
A
#
# COMPACT_ATOMS: atom_id res chain seq x y z
N MET A 1 -12.77 9.76 0.63
CA MET A 1 -13.17 11.15 0.27
C MET A 1 -12.28 12.22 0.90
N THR A 2 -11.58 11.97 2.01
CA THR A 2 -10.71 12.97 2.67
C THR A 2 -9.42 13.27 1.90
N LEU A 3 -8.73 12.26 1.38
CA LEU A 3 -7.44 12.44 0.69
C LEU A 3 -7.57 13.22 -0.63
N LEU A 4 -8.61 12.92 -1.42
CA LEU A 4 -8.87 13.58 -2.70
C LEU A 4 -9.15 15.08 -2.53
N SER A 5 -9.92 15.44 -1.50
CA SER A 5 -10.20 16.84 -1.17
C SER A 5 -8.96 17.60 -0.73
N ILE A 6 -8.05 16.96 0.02
CA ILE A 6 -6.77 17.56 0.42
C ILE A 6 -5.89 17.81 -0.81
N VAL A 7 -5.79 16.83 -1.71
CA VAL A 7 -4.99 16.93 -2.94
C VAL A 7 -5.52 18.01 -3.86
N ILE A 8 -6.84 18.04 -4.11
CA ILE A 8 -7.48 19.09 -4.91
C ILE A 8 -7.25 20.45 -4.24
N GLY A 9 -7.53 20.58 -2.94
CA GLY A 9 -7.31 21.82 -2.21
C GLY A 9 -5.87 22.33 -2.35
N TRP A 10 -4.88 21.44 -2.17
CA TRP A 10 -3.47 21.78 -2.31
C TRP A 10 -3.11 22.29 -3.71
N ILE A 11 -3.63 21.66 -4.78
CA ILE A 11 -3.38 22.10 -6.16
C ILE A 11 -3.88 23.53 -6.40
N PHE A 12 -5.06 23.87 -5.90
CA PHE A 12 -5.60 25.22 -6.03
C PHE A 12 -4.79 26.27 -5.27
N PHE A 13 -4.13 25.91 -4.16
CA PHE A 13 -3.27 26.82 -3.40
C PHE A 13 -1.85 26.96 -3.96
N VAL A 14 -1.31 25.92 -4.60
CA VAL A 14 0.07 25.94 -5.11
C VAL A 14 0.17 26.51 -6.53
N SER A 15 -0.94 26.53 -7.27
CA SER A 15 -0.96 26.97 -8.66
C SER A 15 -0.90 28.49 -8.79
N ASN A 16 -0.09 28.98 -9.72
CA ASN A 16 0.05 30.42 -9.97
C ASN A 16 -1.22 31.06 -10.56
N ASN A 17 -2.04 30.28 -11.29
CA ASN A 17 -3.27 30.75 -11.92
C ASN A 17 -4.41 29.74 -11.77
N PHE A 18 -5.64 30.26 -11.81
CA PHE A 18 -6.84 29.42 -11.75
C PHE A 18 -6.96 28.45 -12.94
N SER A 19 -6.52 28.88 -14.13
CA SER A 19 -6.48 28.01 -15.32
C SER A 19 -5.54 26.82 -15.14
N ASP A 20 -4.38 27.04 -14.52
CA ASP A 20 -3.37 26.00 -14.29
C ASP A 20 -3.87 24.99 -13.24
N ALA A 21 -4.47 25.47 -12.15
CA ALA A 21 -5.08 24.62 -11.13
C ALA A 21 -6.13 23.67 -11.72
N PHE A 22 -6.99 24.20 -12.60
CA PHE A 22 -8.06 23.43 -13.23
C PHE A 22 -7.55 22.46 -14.28
N TYR A 23 -6.51 22.85 -15.03
CA TYR A 23 -5.81 21.95 -15.96
C TYR A 23 -5.22 20.75 -15.22
N VAL A 24 -4.43 20.99 -14.16
CA VAL A 24 -3.80 19.92 -13.37
C VAL A 24 -4.85 19.01 -12.72
N THR A 25 -5.94 19.60 -12.20
CA THR A 25 -7.04 18.82 -11.61
C THR A 25 -7.71 17.90 -12.64
N ARG A 26 -7.87 18.33 -13.89
CA ARG A 26 -8.40 17.47 -14.96
C ARG A 26 -7.43 16.38 -15.38
N THR A 27 -6.14 16.71 -15.48
CA THR A 27 -5.09 15.74 -15.85
C THR A 27 -4.98 14.61 -14.83
N LEU A 28 -5.25 14.87 -13.54
CA LEU A 28 -5.30 13.81 -12.51
C LEU A 28 -6.33 12.70 -12.78
N PHE A 29 -7.39 13.00 -13.53
CA PHE A 29 -8.42 12.03 -13.90
C PHE A 29 -8.32 11.59 -15.37
N ASP A 30 -7.25 11.97 -16.08
CA ASP A 30 -7.06 11.55 -17.46
C ASP A 30 -6.56 10.11 -17.53
N ILE A 31 -7.50 9.19 -17.77
CA ILE A 31 -7.25 7.76 -17.90
C ILE A 31 -6.47 7.46 -19.20
N ASN A 32 -6.54 8.33 -20.21
CA ASN A 32 -5.83 8.14 -21.47
C ASN A 32 -4.33 8.42 -21.34
N ALA A 33 -3.93 9.20 -20.34
CA ALA A 33 -2.53 9.47 -20.01
C ALA A 33 -1.85 8.31 -19.26
N LEU A 34 -2.59 7.24 -18.92
CA LEU A 34 -2.04 6.05 -18.29
C LEU A 34 -1.25 5.23 -19.31
N VAL A 35 0.05 5.52 -19.42
CA VAL A 35 0.98 4.76 -20.27
C VAL A 35 1.45 3.52 -19.51
N PHE A 36 0.89 2.36 -19.84
CA PHE A 36 1.35 1.05 -19.34
C PHE A 36 2.42 0.40 -20.24
N ALA A 37 2.82 1.09 -21.31
CA ALA A 37 3.68 0.53 -22.36
C ALA A 37 5.15 0.35 -21.95
N GLU A 38 5.64 1.08 -20.95
CA GLU A 38 7.05 1.08 -20.53
C GLU A 38 7.29 0.41 -19.16
N LEU A 39 6.54 -0.63 -18.83
CA LEU A 39 6.81 -1.42 -17.63
C LEU A 39 7.62 -2.67 -18.01
N PRO A 40 8.97 -2.59 -18.04
CA PRO A 40 9.83 -3.69 -18.52
C PRO A 40 9.71 -4.98 -17.70
N HIS A 41 9.07 -4.92 -16.53
CA HIS A 41 8.88 -6.06 -15.63
C HIS A 41 7.42 -6.34 -15.30
N ALA A 42 6.46 -5.57 -15.84
CA ALA A 42 5.04 -5.83 -15.65
C ALA A 42 4.54 -6.76 -16.76
N ASN A 43 4.75 -8.06 -16.59
CA ASN A 43 4.09 -9.03 -17.43
C ASN A 43 2.61 -9.10 -17.03
N PHE A 44 1.73 -8.60 -17.90
CA PHE A 44 0.28 -8.57 -17.69
C PHE A 44 -0.28 -9.94 -17.28
N TYR A 45 0.24 -11.04 -17.82
CA TYR A 45 -0.28 -12.38 -17.50
C TYR A 45 0.04 -12.81 -16.06
N TYR A 46 1.23 -12.47 -15.55
CA TYR A 46 1.65 -12.86 -14.22
C TYR A 46 1.20 -11.89 -13.13
N GLN A 47 1.16 -10.58 -13.41
CA GLN A 47 0.88 -9.56 -12.39
C GLN A 47 -0.62 -9.32 -12.16
N THR A 48 -1.42 -9.38 -13.23
CA THR A 48 -2.87 -9.09 -13.16
C THR A 48 -3.63 -10.03 -12.22
N PRO A 49 -3.34 -11.35 -12.14
CA PRO A 49 -3.97 -12.24 -11.16
C PRO A 49 -3.71 -11.81 -9.71
N PHE A 50 -2.48 -11.44 -9.36
CA PHE A 50 -2.16 -10.98 -8.00
C PHE A 50 -2.86 -9.66 -7.65
N LEU A 51 -2.96 -8.74 -8.60
CA LEU A 51 -3.71 -7.50 -8.42
C LEU A 51 -5.20 -7.75 -8.20
N VAL A 52 -5.81 -8.63 -9.00
CA VAL A 52 -7.23 -8.99 -8.86
C VAL A 52 -7.48 -9.67 -7.51
N VAL A 53 -6.62 -10.60 -7.10
CA VAL A 53 -6.72 -11.29 -5.81
C VAL A 53 -6.50 -10.30 -4.65
N GLY A 54 -5.50 -9.43 -4.74
CA GLY A 54 -5.25 -8.40 -3.73
C GLY A 54 -6.42 -7.41 -3.60
N LEU A 55 -6.98 -6.99 -4.73
CA LEU A 55 -8.18 -6.14 -4.76
C LEU A 55 -9.38 -6.86 -4.12
N PHE A 56 -9.59 -8.13 -4.45
CA PHE A 56 -10.65 -8.93 -3.85
C PHE A 56 -10.48 -9.06 -2.33
N ILE A 57 -9.26 -9.35 -1.87
CA ILE A 57 -8.94 -9.43 -0.44
C ILE A 57 -9.22 -8.08 0.24
N THR A 58 -8.73 -6.99 -0.32
CA THR A 58 -8.89 -5.66 0.29
C THR A 58 -10.34 -5.16 0.33
N LEU A 59 -11.17 -5.53 -0.65
CA LEU A 59 -12.57 -5.10 -0.70
C LEU A 59 -13.51 -5.98 0.14
N PHE A 60 -13.25 -7.29 0.23
CA PHE A 60 -14.18 -8.24 0.84
C PHE A 60 -13.72 -8.82 2.17
N LEU A 61 -12.41 -8.84 2.45
CA LEU A 61 -11.91 -9.32 3.74
C LEU A 61 -11.82 -8.16 4.75
N LYS A 62 -11.99 -8.52 6.02
CA LYS A 62 -11.88 -7.59 7.14
C LYS A 62 -10.48 -7.01 7.19
N ASN A 63 -10.41 -5.70 7.38
CA ASN A 63 -9.14 -5.02 7.58
C ASN A 63 -8.49 -5.48 8.91
N SER A 64 -7.16 -5.43 9.00
CA SER A 64 -6.42 -5.76 10.23
C SER A 64 -6.92 -4.98 11.46
N HIS A 65 -7.39 -3.75 11.26
CA HIS A 65 -7.99 -2.95 12.33
C HIS A 65 -9.30 -3.54 12.86
N GLU A 66 -10.20 -3.99 11.97
CA GLU A 66 -11.47 -4.65 12.36
C GLU A 66 -11.22 -6.00 13.03
N MET A 67 -10.18 -6.72 12.58
CA MET A 67 -9.75 -7.97 13.19
C MET A 67 -9.21 -7.75 14.61
N ALA A 68 -8.45 -6.68 14.83
CA ALA A 68 -7.90 -6.32 16.15
C ALA A 68 -9.00 -5.95 17.16
N GLN A 69 -10.04 -5.23 16.74
CA GLN A 69 -11.15 -4.86 17.63
C GLN A 69 -11.93 -6.08 18.16
N ASN A 70 -12.00 -7.16 17.38
CA ASN A 70 -12.68 -8.39 17.75
C ASN A 70 -11.74 -9.45 18.34
N PHE A 71 -10.47 -9.11 18.54
CA PHE A 71 -9.47 -10.04 19.06
C PHE A 71 -9.78 -10.40 20.52
N LYS A 72 -9.99 -11.69 20.78
CA LYS A 72 -10.14 -12.22 22.14
C LYS A 72 -8.90 -13.04 22.49
N PRO A 73 -8.17 -12.68 23.57
CA PRO A 73 -7.04 -13.48 24.03
C PRO A 73 -7.46 -14.93 24.27
N ASN A 74 -6.79 -15.87 23.61
CA ASN A 74 -7.04 -17.30 23.71
C ASN A 74 -5.70 -18.03 23.86
N LEU A 75 -5.71 -19.13 24.59
CA LEU A 75 -4.53 -19.97 24.82
C LEU A 75 -3.91 -20.48 23.49
N LYS A 76 -4.72 -20.67 22.45
CA LYS A 76 -4.24 -20.98 21.09
C LYS A 76 -3.41 -19.85 20.48
N TYR A 77 -3.88 -18.60 20.58
CA TYR A 77 -3.14 -17.44 20.09
C TYR A 77 -1.89 -17.21 20.91
N ALA A 78 -1.96 -17.38 22.23
CA ALA A 78 -0.81 -17.27 23.13
C ALA A 78 0.30 -18.25 22.73
N ALA A 79 -0.02 -19.54 22.57
CA ALA A 79 0.95 -20.55 22.15
C ALA A 79 1.58 -20.22 20.78
N TYR A 80 0.76 -19.79 19.80
CA TYR A 80 1.26 -19.38 18.50
C TYR A 80 2.21 -18.18 18.59
N THR A 81 1.84 -17.14 19.34
CA THR A 81 2.69 -15.96 19.54
C THR A 81 3.99 -16.30 20.29
N SER A 82 3.96 -17.21 21.27
CA SER A 82 5.16 -17.63 21.98
C SER A 82 6.14 -18.39 21.10
N ILE A 83 5.65 -19.30 20.26
CA ILE A 83 6.50 -20.01 19.29
C ILE A 83 7.12 -19.01 18.30
N LEU A 84 6.31 -18.12 17.74
CA LEU A 84 6.77 -17.13 16.78
C LEU A 84 7.78 -16.15 17.38
N PHE A 85 7.60 -15.79 18.66
CA PHE A 85 8.54 -14.97 19.43
C PHE A 85 9.87 -15.69 19.65
N ILE A 86 9.85 -16.98 20.04
CA ILE A 86 11.07 -17.79 20.20
C ILE A 86 11.83 -17.90 18.88
N VAL A 87 11.13 -18.19 17.78
CA VAL A 87 11.74 -18.24 16.43
C VAL A 87 12.35 -16.89 16.08
N SER A 88 11.62 -15.78 16.30
CA SER A 88 12.12 -14.43 16.06
C SER A 88 13.38 -14.11 16.88
N MET A 89 13.46 -14.55 18.14
CA MET A 89 14.64 -14.36 18.99
C MET A 89 15.86 -15.13 18.49
N ILE A 90 15.65 -16.35 17.96
CA ILE A 90 16.73 -17.15 17.38
C ILE A 90 17.23 -16.52 16.08
N THR A 91 16.32 -16.08 15.20
CA THR A 91 16.67 -15.46 13.90
C THR A 91 17.25 -14.05 14.04
N LEU A 92 16.94 -13.32 15.12
CA LEU A 92 17.50 -11.98 15.36
C LEU A 92 19.03 -11.98 15.50
N SER A 93 19.63 -13.14 15.82
CA SER A 93 21.08 -13.30 15.94
C SER A 93 21.80 -13.40 14.58
N GLU A 94 21.09 -13.45 13.45
CA GLU A 94 21.75 -13.31 12.16
C GLU A 94 22.31 -11.90 12.03
N ASN A 95 23.60 -11.79 11.65
CA ASN A 95 24.18 -10.53 11.22
C ASN A 95 23.36 -10.05 10.02
N VAL A 96 22.43 -9.13 10.27
CA VAL A 96 21.83 -8.33 9.21
C VAL A 96 22.99 -7.50 8.68
N GLU A 97 23.68 -8.00 7.65
CA GLU A 97 24.59 -7.19 6.88
C GLU A 97 23.81 -5.96 6.50
N PHE A 98 24.18 -4.84 7.11
CA PHE A 98 23.58 -3.55 6.88
C PHE A 98 23.63 -3.37 5.36
N LEU A 99 22.48 -3.47 4.70
CA LEU A 99 22.36 -3.11 3.29
C LEU A 99 22.79 -1.66 3.26
N TYR A 100 24.06 -1.45 2.92
CA TYR A 100 24.68 -0.15 2.79
C TYR A 100 24.04 0.43 1.53
N PHE A 101 22.87 1.03 1.70
CA PHE A 101 22.32 1.93 0.73
C PHE A 101 23.33 3.08 0.66
N GLN A 102 24.24 3.00 -0.30
CA GLN A 102 25.05 4.14 -0.72
C GLN A 102 24.08 5.12 -1.35
N PHE A 103 23.72 6.16 -0.59
CA PHE A 103 23.12 7.37 -1.12
C PHE A 103 24.16 8.16 -1.91
#